data_AF-A0A1I4L9G4-F1
#
_entry.id   AF-A0A1I4L9G4-F1
#
_cell.length_a   1.000
_cell.length_b   1.000
_cell.length_c   1.000
_cell.angle_alpha   90.00
_cell.angle_beta   90.00
_cell.angle_gamma   90.00
#
_symmetry.space_group_name_H-M   'P 1'
#
loop_
_entity.id
_entity.type
_entity.pdbx_description
1 polymer ?
#
loop_
_entity_poly.entity_id
_entity_poly.type
_entity_poly.pdbx_seq_one_letter_code
_entity_poly.pdbx_strand_id
1 'polypeptide(L)'
;MTITLQLTPEDVKALGIAYKYLEHPSMAARLTNFVGLPIERSLKLLPKTWYENLRQGMNRTLLTALESVISPLDSQSGIAAQEGYHKLLAATSGALGGLFGLPAVIAELPMSTIITLRAIADIARSEGENLGDLHTRLACLEVLALGGRTEEDDAAETGYYGIRIALALHLSKVPEKVLEKGILEPSHPAMVVLIAAIAARFGIVVTEKAAAQMVPILGALSGALVNIIFIQHFQDVARAHFTMRRLERKYGPDLVRREYDIFSRAERK
;
A
#
# COMPACT_ATOMS: atom_id res chain seq x y z
N MET A 1 -41.02 0.54 -9.88
CA MET A 1 -40.63 -0.36 -8.76
C MET A 1 -39.11 -0.30 -8.68
N THR A 2 -38.59 0.61 -7.86
CA THR A 2 -37.14 0.84 -7.74
C THR A 2 -36.60 -0.20 -6.76
N ILE A 3 -35.87 -1.20 -7.25
CA ILE A 3 -35.19 -2.17 -6.39
C ILE A 3 -34.08 -1.39 -5.68
N THR A 4 -34.27 -1.06 -4.41
CA THR A 4 -33.20 -0.56 -3.55
C THR A 4 -32.19 -1.69 -3.35
N LEU A 5 -31.08 -1.63 -4.08
CA LEU A 5 -29.94 -2.49 -3.85
C LEU A 5 -29.49 -2.30 -2.39
N GLN A 6 -29.38 -3.40 -1.65
CA GLN A 6 -28.79 -3.43 -0.30
C GLN A 6 -27.61 -4.40 -0.30
N LEU A 7 -26.59 -4.11 0.51
CA LEU A 7 -25.47 -5.03 0.68
C LEU A 7 -25.95 -6.32 1.36
N THR A 8 -25.42 -7.47 0.94
CA THR A 8 -25.65 -8.72 1.68
C THR A 8 -24.90 -8.70 3.02
N PRO A 9 -25.30 -9.51 4.01
CA PRO A 9 -24.61 -9.58 5.31
C PRO A 9 -23.11 -9.89 5.19
N GLU A 10 -22.73 -10.73 4.22
CA GLU A 10 -21.34 -11.07 3.94
C GLU A 10 -20.56 -9.86 3.44
N ASP A 11 -21.16 -9.06 2.54
CA ASP A 11 -20.53 -7.86 2.00
C ASP A 11 -20.47 -6.72 3.03
N VAL A 12 -21.44 -6.63 3.96
CA VAL A 12 -21.36 -5.73 5.12
C VAL A 12 -20.21 -6.12 6.05
N LYS A 13 -20.02 -7.43 6.30
CA LYS A 13 -18.88 -7.92 7.09
C LYS A 13 -17.55 -7.61 6.40
N ALA A 14 -17.46 -7.85 5.09
CA ALA A 14 -16.28 -7.52 4.30
C ALA A 14 -15.97 -6.01 4.33
N LEU A 15 -17.01 -5.17 4.22
CA LEU A 15 -16.91 -3.72 4.34
C LEU A 15 -16.37 -3.29 5.71
N GLY A 16 -16.87 -3.87 6.81
CA GLY A 16 -16.37 -3.56 8.16
C GLY A 16 -14.91 -3.97 8.37
N ILE A 17 -14.48 -5.11 7.81
CA ILE A 17 -13.07 -5.52 7.82
C ILE A 17 -12.23 -4.53 7.00
N ALA A 18 -12.70 -4.15 5.81
CA ALA A 18 -12.01 -3.20 4.96
C ALA A 18 -11.87 -1.84 5.66
N TYR A 19 -12.93 -1.35 6.28
CA TYR A 19 -12.94 -0.12 7.07
C TYR A 19 -11.81 -0.12 8.12
N LYS A 20 -11.70 -1.18 8.92
CA LYS A 20 -10.67 -1.29 9.97
C LYS A 20 -9.25 -1.17 9.41
N TYR A 21 -8.96 -1.85 8.31
CA TYR A 21 -7.62 -1.84 7.70
C TYR A 21 -7.31 -0.58 6.88
N LEU A 22 -8.33 0.22 6.51
CA LEU A 22 -8.16 1.45 5.74
C LEU A 22 -8.11 2.69 6.61
N GLU A 23 -8.88 2.74 7.71
CA GLU A 23 -8.86 3.88 8.63
C GLU A 23 -7.75 3.74 9.68
N HIS A 24 -7.44 2.53 10.14
CA HIS A 24 -6.42 2.30 11.19
C HIS A 24 -5.19 1.48 10.75
N PRO A 25 -4.52 1.77 9.60
CA PRO A 25 -3.34 1.02 9.19
C PRO A 25 -2.08 1.52 9.91
N SER A 26 -1.72 0.91 11.04
CA SER A 26 -0.47 1.27 11.75
C SER A 26 0.62 0.21 11.59
N MET A 27 1.60 0.49 10.72
CA MET A 27 2.83 -0.29 10.62
C MET A 27 3.70 -0.08 11.87
N ALA A 28 3.82 1.17 12.34
CA ALA A 28 4.53 1.50 13.58
C ALA A 28 4.07 0.65 14.78
N ALA A 29 2.75 0.49 14.96
CA ALA A 29 2.19 -0.34 16.03
C ALA A 29 2.55 -1.83 15.86
N ARG A 30 2.48 -2.37 14.63
CA ARG A 30 2.84 -3.77 14.34
C ARG A 30 4.29 -4.05 14.66
N LEU A 31 5.19 -3.15 14.26
CA LEU A 31 6.60 -3.28 14.54
C LEU A 31 6.91 -3.01 16.03
N THR A 32 6.23 -2.07 16.69
CA THR A 32 6.37 -1.84 18.14
C THR A 32 5.98 -3.08 18.94
N ASN A 33 4.87 -3.73 18.59
CA ASN A 33 4.45 -4.99 19.19
C ASN A 33 5.49 -6.12 18.99
N PHE A 34 6.21 -6.08 17.87
CA PHE A 34 7.27 -7.04 17.57
C PHE A 34 8.60 -6.74 18.30
N VAL A 35 9.06 -5.49 18.24
CA VAL A 35 10.36 -5.04 18.79
C VAL A 35 10.29 -4.80 20.30
N GLY A 36 9.09 -4.57 20.85
CA GLY A 36 8.87 -4.30 22.27
C GLY A 36 9.22 -2.87 22.71
N LEU A 37 9.56 -1.99 21.77
CA LEU A 37 9.88 -0.58 22.02
C LEU A 37 9.17 0.31 20.99
N PRO A 38 8.72 1.52 21.39
CA PRO A 38 8.08 2.45 20.47
C PRO A 38 9.03 2.84 19.32
N ILE A 39 8.58 2.69 18.08
CA ILE A 39 9.38 2.97 16.87
C ILE A 39 9.88 4.41 16.81
N GLU A 40 9.14 5.34 17.39
CA GLU A 40 9.46 6.77 17.42
C GLU A 40 10.79 7.01 18.14
N ARG A 41 11.17 6.12 19.06
CA ARG A 41 12.49 6.18 19.70
C ARG A 41 13.60 5.75 18.74
N SER A 42 13.38 4.71 17.96
CA SER A 42 14.33 4.22 16.94
C SER A 42 14.47 5.18 15.76
N LEU A 43 13.39 5.89 15.39
CA LEU A 43 13.39 6.91 14.35
C LEU A 43 14.36 8.07 14.65
N LYS A 44 14.56 8.41 15.92
CA LYS A 44 15.52 9.45 16.35
C LYS A 44 16.98 9.03 16.20
N LEU A 45 17.23 7.73 16.05
CA LEU A 45 18.57 7.16 15.89
C LEU A 45 18.96 6.99 14.41
N LEU A 46 18.01 7.15 13.47
CA LEU A 46 18.29 7.07 12.04
C LEU A 46 19.21 8.21 11.58
N PRO A 47 20.30 7.92 10.83
CA PRO A 47 21.15 8.95 10.26
C PRO A 47 20.38 9.90 9.33
N LYS A 48 20.61 11.21 9.42
CA LYS A 48 19.94 12.22 8.57
C LYS A 48 20.13 11.96 7.06
N THR A 49 21.29 11.44 6.67
CA THR A 49 21.59 11.08 5.27
C THR A 49 20.63 10.04 4.70
N TRP A 50 20.06 9.17 5.55
CA TRP A 50 19.10 8.15 5.11
C TRP A 50 17.73 8.77 4.81
N TYR A 51 17.26 9.69 5.64
CA TYR A 51 16.01 10.42 5.36
C TYR A 51 16.07 11.12 4.00
N GLU A 52 17.19 11.79 3.67
CA GLU A 52 17.36 12.47 2.38
C GLU A 52 17.47 11.49 1.20
N ASN A 53 18.24 10.42 1.36
CA ASN A 53 18.40 9.39 0.32
C ASN A 53 17.09 8.62 0.06
N LEU A 54 16.34 8.29 1.10
CA LEU A 54 15.02 7.66 1.01
C LEU A 54 14.05 8.55 0.22
N ARG A 55 14.00 9.85 0.58
CA ARG A 55 13.11 10.81 -0.08
C ARG A 55 13.42 10.97 -1.57
N GLN A 56 14.70 10.98 -1.96
CA GLN A 56 15.11 11.11 -3.36
C GLN A 56 14.99 9.79 -4.15
N GLY A 57 15.30 8.66 -3.53
CA GLY A 57 15.30 7.34 -4.18
C GLY A 57 13.89 6.78 -4.45
N MET A 58 12.92 7.09 -3.58
CA MET A 58 11.56 6.53 -3.64
C MET A 58 10.83 6.82 -4.95
N ASN A 59 10.93 8.02 -5.50
CA ASN A 59 10.27 8.36 -6.77
C ASN A 59 10.72 7.43 -7.90
N ARG A 60 12.03 7.15 -7.97
CA ARG A 60 12.61 6.26 -8.97
C ARG A 60 12.23 4.80 -8.70
N THR A 61 12.28 4.37 -7.44
CA THR A 61 11.87 3.03 -7.04
C THR A 61 10.41 2.75 -7.38
N LEU A 62 9.50 3.69 -7.10
CA LEU A 62 8.07 3.55 -7.40
C LEU A 62 7.82 3.47 -8.92
N LEU A 63 8.56 4.25 -9.71
CA LEU A 63 8.51 4.16 -11.17
C LEU A 63 8.95 2.79 -11.69
N THR A 64 10.11 2.31 -11.24
CA THR A 64 10.59 0.98 -11.64
C THR A 64 9.66 -0.13 -11.14
N ALA A 65 9.10 0.01 -9.94
CA ALA A 65 8.19 -0.97 -9.39
C ALA A 65 6.84 -0.97 -10.11
N LEU A 66 6.36 0.18 -10.57
CA LEU A 66 5.18 0.28 -11.44
C LEU A 66 5.38 -0.47 -12.75
N GLU A 67 6.56 -0.34 -13.39
CA GLU A 67 6.91 -1.14 -14.58
C GLU A 67 6.88 -2.64 -14.29
N SER A 68 7.28 -3.06 -13.08
CA SER A 68 7.27 -4.47 -12.68
C SER A 68 5.86 -5.07 -12.51
N VAL A 69 4.85 -4.24 -12.22
CA VAL A 69 3.42 -4.60 -12.12
C VAL A 69 2.81 -4.80 -13.52
N ILE A 70 3.41 -4.21 -14.56
CA ILE A 70 2.99 -4.34 -15.97
C ILE A 70 3.47 -5.67 -16.57
N SER A 71 4.51 -6.29 -15.99
CA SER A 71 4.97 -7.61 -16.41
C SER A 71 3.86 -8.64 -16.20
N PRO A 72 3.64 -9.59 -17.15
CA PRO A 72 2.54 -10.54 -17.05
C PRO A 72 2.59 -11.32 -15.73
N LEU A 73 1.62 -11.07 -14.86
CA LEU A 73 1.18 -12.05 -13.87
C LEU A 73 0.24 -13.01 -14.60
N ASP A 74 0.24 -14.29 -14.20
CA ASP A 74 -0.59 -15.31 -14.83
C ASP A 74 -2.05 -14.82 -14.86
N SER A 75 -2.63 -14.70 -16.05
CA SER A 75 -3.83 -13.89 -16.31
C SER A 75 -5.14 -14.54 -15.83
N GLN A 76 -5.03 -15.61 -15.04
CA GLN A 76 -6.17 -16.38 -14.55
C GLN A 76 -6.85 -15.65 -13.38
N SER A 77 -7.89 -14.87 -13.68
CA SER A 77 -8.77 -14.27 -12.68
C SER A 77 -9.48 -15.36 -11.84
N GLY A 78 -9.61 -15.15 -10.53
CA GLY A 78 -10.37 -16.05 -9.64
C GLY A 78 -9.56 -17.08 -8.85
N ILE A 79 -8.25 -17.19 -9.10
CA ILE A 79 -7.34 -17.94 -8.21
C ILE A 79 -7.01 -17.05 -7.00
N ALA A 80 -7.07 -17.61 -5.78
CA ALA A 80 -6.65 -16.92 -4.56
C ALA A 80 -5.23 -16.36 -4.69
N ALA A 81 -4.97 -15.21 -4.07
CA ALA A 81 -3.63 -14.62 -4.07
C ALA A 81 -2.61 -15.55 -3.37
N GLN A 82 -1.40 -15.64 -3.93
CA GLN A 82 -0.29 -16.44 -3.41
C GLN A 82 0.46 -15.69 -2.31
N GLU A 83 -0.26 -15.29 -1.27
CA GLU A 83 0.28 -14.43 -0.21
C GLU A 83 1.50 -15.06 0.50
N GLY A 84 1.48 -16.38 0.69
CA GLY A 84 2.59 -17.12 1.30
C GLY A 84 3.88 -17.08 0.47
N TYR A 85 3.77 -17.07 -0.86
CA TYR A 85 4.93 -16.97 -1.75
C TYR A 85 5.59 -15.58 -1.64
N HIS A 86 4.78 -14.53 -1.67
CA HIS A 86 5.29 -13.16 -1.52
C HIS A 86 5.89 -12.91 -0.13
N LYS A 87 5.29 -13.46 0.93
CA LYS A 87 5.87 -13.43 2.28
C LYS A 87 7.20 -14.14 2.35
N LEU A 88 7.33 -15.30 1.70
CA LEU A 88 8.60 -16.03 1.62
C LEU A 88 9.66 -15.20 0.89
N LEU A 89 9.34 -14.61 -0.26
CA LEU A 89 10.26 -13.73 -0.99
C LEU A 89 10.67 -12.49 -0.19
N ALA A 90 9.72 -11.88 0.54
CA ALA A 90 10.03 -10.76 1.42
C ALA A 90 10.93 -11.20 2.58
N ALA A 91 10.65 -12.35 3.19
CA ALA A 91 11.45 -12.93 4.25
C ALA A 91 12.88 -13.22 3.78
N THR A 92 13.06 -13.81 2.60
CA THR A 92 14.40 -14.08 2.05
C THR A 92 15.15 -12.80 1.70
N SER A 93 14.48 -11.83 1.07
CA SER A 93 15.04 -10.49 0.80
C SER A 93 15.50 -9.81 2.11
N GLY A 94 14.66 -9.86 3.14
CA GLY A 94 14.97 -9.31 4.45
C GLY A 94 16.07 -10.04 5.19
N ALA A 95 16.15 -11.36 5.07
CA ALA A 95 17.22 -12.16 5.64
C ALA A 95 18.58 -11.78 5.04
N LEU A 96 18.63 -11.63 3.72
CA LEU A 96 19.84 -11.18 3.02
C LEU A 96 20.23 -9.76 3.44
N GLY A 97 19.27 -8.82 3.49
CA GLY A 97 19.52 -7.46 3.98
C GLY A 97 20.06 -7.41 5.41
N GLY A 98 19.52 -8.24 6.31
CA GLY A 98 19.95 -8.34 7.70
C GLY A 98 21.29 -9.06 7.92
N LEU A 99 21.71 -9.96 7.02
CA LEU A 99 23.00 -10.67 7.09
C LEU A 99 24.19 -9.78 6.71
N PHE A 100 24.03 -8.92 5.72
CA PHE A 100 25.12 -8.12 5.14
C PHE A 100 25.21 -6.69 5.69
N GLY A 101 24.39 -6.35 6.68
CA GLY A 101 24.44 -5.08 7.41
C GLY A 101 23.93 -3.86 6.63
N LEU A 102 24.23 -2.66 7.12
CA LEU A 102 23.70 -1.38 6.63
C LEU A 102 23.75 -1.18 5.10
N PRO A 103 24.84 -1.53 4.38
CA PRO A 103 24.91 -1.34 2.93
C PRO A 103 23.87 -2.19 2.17
N ALA A 104 23.57 -3.39 2.65
CA ALA A 104 22.60 -4.28 2.01
C ALA A 104 21.15 -3.82 2.23
N VAL A 105 20.85 -3.20 3.38
CA VAL A 105 19.53 -2.61 3.67
C VAL A 105 19.15 -1.53 2.65
N ILE A 106 20.10 -0.72 2.18
CA ILE A 106 19.84 0.32 1.16
C ILE A 106 19.44 -0.31 -0.18
N ALA A 107 20.08 -1.41 -0.57
CA ALA A 107 19.75 -2.14 -1.79
C ALA A 107 18.47 -3.00 -1.65
N GLU A 108 18.10 -3.36 -0.43
CA GLU A 108 16.94 -4.20 -0.11
C GLU A 108 15.60 -3.46 -0.33
N LEU A 109 15.57 -2.14 -0.15
CA LEU A 109 14.34 -1.35 -0.26
C LEU A 109 13.68 -1.37 -1.65
N PRO A 110 14.40 -1.17 -2.77
CA PRO A 110 13.82 -1.33 -4.10
C PRO A 110 13.24 -2.73 -4.34
N MET A 111 13.95 -3.78 -3.92
CA MET A 111 13.50 -5.16 -4.08
C MET A 111 12.24 -5.46 -3.28
N SER A 112 12.22 -5.07 -2.00
CA SER A 112 11.05 -5.24 -1.14
C SER A 112 9.84 -4.47 -1.65
N THR A 113 10.04 -3.27 -2.21
CA THR A 113 8.98 -2.48 -2.84
C THR A 113 8.39 -3.20 -4.06
N ILE A 114 9.23 -3.77 -4.93
CA ILE A 114 8.79 -4.57 -6.08
C ILE A 114 8.01 -5.81 -5.63
N ILE A 115 8.53 -6.56 -4.66
CA ILE A 115 7.85 -7.76 -4.11
C ILE A 115 6.49 -7.37 -3.54
N THR A 116 6.43 -6.26 -2.80
CA THR A 116 5.19 -5.75 -2.20
C THR A 116 4.18 -5.34 -3.27
N LEU A 117 4.59 -4.59 -4.30
CA LEU A 117 3.71 -4.20 -5.39
C LEU A 117 3.20 -5.39 -6.19
N ARG A 118 4.01 -6.44 -6.37
CA ARG A 118 3.56 -7.71 -6.96
C ARG A 118 2.52 -8.41 -6.09
N ALA A 119 2.71 -8.43 -4.77
CA ALA A 119 1.72 -8.99 -3.85
C ALA A 119 0.40 -8.20 -3.90
N ILE A 120 0.47 -6.86 -3.99
CA ILE A 120 -0.69 -6.00 -4.15
C ILE A 120 -1.42 -6.31 -5.47
N ALA A 121 -0.68 -6.43 -6.58
CA ALA A 121 -1.25 -6.75 -7.89
C ALA A 121 -1.91 -8.14 -7.92
N ASP A 122 -1.33 -9.13 -7.23
CA ASP A 122 -1.92 -10.47 -7.11
C ASP A 122 -3.22 -10.46 -6.29
N ILE A 123 -3.28 -9.64 -5.23
CA ILE A 123 -4.53 -9.40 -4.48
C ILE A 123 -5.58 -8.71 -5.36
N ALA A 124 -5.19 -7.67 -6.11
CA ALA A 124 -6.07 -6.99 -7.06
C ALA A 124 -6.71 -7.98 -8.05
N ARG A 125 -5.88 -8.85 -8.65
CA ARG A 125 -6.32 -9.94 -9.54
C ARG A 125 -7.30 -10.88 -8.84
N SER A 126 -7.03 -11.27 -7.59
CA SER A 126 -7.90 -12.17 -6.83
C SER A 126 -9.27 -11.55 -6.48
N GLU A 127 -9.34 -10.22 -6.35
CA GLU A 127 -10.58 -9.44 -6.15
C GLU A 127 -11.29 -9.09 -7.48
N GLY A 128 -10.79 -9.62 -8.60
CA GLY A 128 -11.39 -9.49 -9.93
C GLY A 128 -11.00 -8.23 -10.69
N GLU A 129 -9.93 -7.54 -10.31
CA GLU A 129 -9.39 -6.44 -11.10
C GLU A 129 -8.64 -6.94 -12.34
N ASN A 130 -8.65 -6.14 -13.40
CA ASN A 130 -7.89 -6.41 -14.61
C ASN A 130 -6.57 -5.64 -14.58
N LEU A 131 -5.43 -6.33 -14.45
CA LEU A 131 -4.09 -5.72 -14.47
C LEU A 131 -3.69 -5.18 -15.85
N GLY A 132 -4.46 -5.46 -16.91
CA GLY A 132 -4.35 -4.79 -18.21
C GLY A 132 -4.84 -3.34 -18.17
N ASP A 133 -5.73 -3.00 -17.24
CA ASP A 133 -6.28 -1.66 -17.08
C ASP A 133 -5.33 -0.76 -16.28
N LEU A 134 -5.10 0.44 -16.81
CA LEU A 134 -4.29 1.47 -16.18
C LEU A 134 -4.88 1.88 -14.82
N HIS A 135 -6.21 1.97 -14.68
CA HIS A 135 -6.81 2.32 -13.39
C HIS A 135 -6.52 1.28 -12.30
N THR A 136 -6.47 -0.01 -12.63
CA THR A 136 -6.05 -1.06 -11.69
C THR A 136 -4.59 -0.90 -11.27
N ARG A 137 -3.71 -0.61 -12.23
CA ARG A 137 -2.27 -0.44 -11.95
C ARG A 137 -2.03 0.77 -11.05
N LEU A 138 -2.75 1.86 -11.29
CA LEU A 138 -2.72 3.03 -10.42
C LEU A 138 -3.29 2.71 -9.05
N ALA A 139 -4.40 1.98 -8.95
CA ALA A 139 -4.95 1.51 -7.68
C ALA A 139 -3.94 0.66 -6.88
N CYS A 140 -3.10 -0.14 -7.54
CA CYS A 140 -2.01 -0.86 -6.86
C CYS A 140 -0.98 0.10 -6.22
N LEU A 141 -0.69 1.23 -6.87
CA LEU A 141 0.15 2.27 -6.26
C LEU A 141 -0.59 3.07 -5.18
N GLU A 142 -1.89 3.31 -5.34
CA GLU A 142 -2.72 3.97 -4.32
C GLU A 142 -2.64 3.23 -2.99
N VAL A 143 -2.58 1.90 -3.00
CA VAL A 143 -2.38 1.07 -1.79
C VAL A 143 -1.12 1.47 -1.02
N LEU A 144 -0.03 1.86 -1.69
CA LEU A 144 1.18 2.31 -1.01
C LEU A 144 0.96 3.64 -0.26
N ALA A 145 0.16 4.54 -0.82
CA ALA A 145 -0.21 5.78 -0.15
C ALA A 145 -1.20 5.53 0.99
N LEU A 146 -2.18 4.64 0.79
CA LEU A 146 -3.18 4.28 1.81
C LEU A 146 -2.55 3.57 3.01
N GLY A 147 -1.49 2.79 2.79
CA GLY A 147 -0.76 2.15 3.88
C GLY A 147 0.09 3.10 4.71
N GLY A 148 0.34 4.33 4.25
CA GLY A 148 1.14 5.32 4.97
C GLY A 148 0.36 6.38 5.73
N ARG A 149 -0.90 6.07 6.12
CA ARG A 149 -1.69 6.97 6.96
C ARG A 149 -1.07 7.11 8.36
N THR A 150 -1.24 8.29 8.93
CA THR A 150 -0.77 8.63 10.28
C THR A 150 -1.93 9.09 11.17
N GLU A 151 -1.72 9.12 12.48
CA GLU A 151 -2.71 9.66 13.43
C GLU A 151 -3.05 11.15 13.15
N GLU A 152 -2.14 11.91 12.53
CA GLU A 152 -2.43 13.28 12.05
C GLU A 152 -3.44 13.29 10.89
N ASP A 153 -3.41 12.29 10.00
CA ASP A 153 -4.43 12.14 8.94
C ASP A 153 -5.82 11.83 9.55
N ASP A 154 -5.86 11.11 10.67
CA ASP A 154 -7.09 10.80 11.39
C ASP A 154 -7.67 12.05 12.05
N ALA A 155 -6.82 12.88 12.67
CA ALA A 155 -7.22 14.16 13.26
C ALA A 155 -7.65 15.20 12.20
N ALA A 156 -7.10 15.14 10.99
CA ALA A 156 -7.48 16.00 9.87
C ALA A 156 -8.76 15.55 9.13
N GLU A 157 -9.49 14.53 9.64
CA GLU A 157 -10.60 13.82 8.95
C GLU A 157 -10.24 13.42 7.51
N THR A 158 -8.95 13.21 7.23
CA THR A 158 -8.46 12.79 5.92
C THR A 158 -8.52 11.27 5.88
N GLY A 159 -9.73 10.70 5.90
CA GLY A 159 -10.01 9.26 5.86
C GLY A 159 -9.66 8.60 4.52
N TYR A 160 -9.96 7.31 4.39
CA TYR A 160 -9.75 6.51 3.18
C TYR A 160 -10.19 7.23 1.89
N TYR A 161 -11.41 7.77 1.91
CA TYR A 161 -11.98 8.50 0.77
C TYR A 161 -11.29 9.83 0.49
N GLY A 162 -10.78 10.52 1.51
CA GLY A 162 -10.02 11.76 1.33
C GLY A 162 -8.74 11.53 0.52
N ILE A 163 -8.03 10.45 0.83
CA ILE A 163 -6.83 10.03 0.07
C ILE A 163 -7.18 9.68 -1.37
N ARG A 164 -8.24 8.87 -1.58
CA ARG A 164 -8.68 8.50 -2.94
C ARG A 164 -9.06 9.72 -3.78
N ILE A 165 -9.78 10.69 -3.20
CA ILE A 165 -10.15 11.92 -3.90
C ILE A 165 -8.90 12.73 -4.26
N ALA A 166 -7.98 12.92 -3.31
CA ALA A 166 -6.74 13.66 -3.56
C ALA A 166 -5.92 13.06 -4.72
N LEU A 167 -5.77 11.73 -4.73
CA LEU A 167 -5.04 11.03 -5.79
C LEU A 167 -5.79 11.09 -7.14
N ALA A 168 -7.12 10.90 -7.13
CA ALA A 168 -7.95 11.02 -8.33
C ALA A 168 -7.87 12.42 -8.96
N LEU A 169 -7.78 13.48 -8.14
CA LEU A 169 -7.60 14.85 -8.63
C LEU A 169 -6.27 15.03 -9.38
N HIS A 170 -5.19 14.36 -8.95
CA HIS A 170 -3.94 14.37 -9.70
C HIS A 170 -4.05 13.63 -11.03
N LEU A 171 -4.76 12.50 -11.04
CA LEU A 171 -4.99 11.70 -12.25
C LEU A 171 -5.88 12.41 -13.28
N SER A 172 -6.91 13.15 -12.83
CA SER A 172 -7.83 13.89 -13.70
C SER A 172 -7.13 14.97 -14.56
N LYS A 173 -5.90 15.34 -14.20
CA LYS A 173 -5.07 16.31 -14.95
C LYS A 173 -4.26 15.65 -16.08
N VAL A 174 -4.27 14.32 -16.18
CA VAL A 174 -3.63 13.58 -17.27
C VAL A 174 -4.57 13.54 -18.48
N PRO A 175 -4.14 13.97 -19.68
CA PRO A 175 -4.98 13.90 -20.88
C PRO A 175 -5.35 12.45 -21.25
N GLU A 176 -6.62 12.18 -21.58
CA GLU A 176 -7.13 10.83 -21.91
C GLU A 176 -6.29 10.10 -22.97
N LYS A 177 -5.81 10.83 -23.99
CA LYS A 177 -4.95 10.28 -25.05
C LYS A 177 -3.61 9.70 -24.57
N VAL A 178 -3.16 10.12 -23.38
CA VAL A 178 -1.96 9.58 -22.71
C VAL A 178 -2.32 8.31 -21.93
N LEU A 179 -3.52 8.25 -21.34
CA LEU A 179 -4.04 7.03 -20.69
C LEU A 179 -4.31 5.91 -21.73
N GLU A 180 -4.86 6.27 -22.89
CA GLU A 180 -5.23 5.32 -23.98
C GLU A 180 -4.04 4.57 -24.58
N LYS A 181 -2.84 5.18 -24.60
CA LYS A 181 -1.66 4.51 -25.14
C LYS A 181 -1.12 3.42 -24.22
N GLY A 182 -1.62 3.30 -22.98
CA GLY A 182 -1.24 2.26 -22.01
C GLY A 182 0.23 2.29 -21.56
N ILE A 183 1.05 3.12 -22.20
CA ILE A 183 2.42 3.44 -21.85
C ILE A 183 2.34 4.66 -20.94
N LEU A 184 2.41 4.38 -19.65
CA LEU A 184 2.74 5.38 -18.66
C LEU A 184 4.09 5.97 -19.04
N GLU A 185 4.14 7.12 -19.73
CA GLU A 185 5.39 7.86 -19.86
C GLU A 185 5.73 8.40 -18.46
N PRO A 186 6.77 7.85 -17.78
CA PRO A 186 7.14 8.25 -16.42
C PRO A 186 7.44 9.75 -16.28
N SER A 187 7.73 10.40 -17.41
CA SER A 187 8.08 11.81 -17.54
C SER A 187 6.88 12.75 -17.58
N HIS A 188 5.64 12.26 -17.67
CA HIS A 188 4.49 13.17 -17.73
C HIS A 188 4.30 13.92 -16.39
N PRO A 189 4.19 15.27 -16.38
CA PRO A 189 4.20 16.05 -15.14
C PRO A 189 3.15 15.63 -14.11
N ALA A 190 1.93 15.29 -14.56
CA ALA A 190 0.88 14.83 -13.64
C ALA A 190 1.19 13.45 -13.02
N MET A 191 1.87 12.55 -13.74
CA MET A 191 2.34 11.28 -13.19
C MET A 191 3.46 11.50 -12.18
N VAL A 192 4.41 12.40 -12.47
CA VAL A 192 5.48 12.77 -11.53
C VAL A 192 4.88 13.32 -10.22
N VAL A 193 3.87 14.18 -10.31
CA VAL A 193 3.19 14.73 -9.13
C VAL A 193 2.42 13.64 -8.37
N LEU A 194 1.71 12.76 -9.07
CA LEU A 194 0.99 11.63 -8.45
C LEU A 194 1.96 10.71 -7.70
N ILE A 195 3.07 10.34 -8.34
CA ILE A 195 4.10 9.48 -7.75
C ILE A 195 4.75 10.18 -6.57
N ALA A 196 5.03 11.48 -6.65
CA ALA A 196 5.56 12.24 -5.53
C ALA A 196 4.59 12.27 -4.34
N ALA A 197 3.29 12.40 -4.59
CA ALA A 197 2.26 12.34 -3.54
C ALA A 197 2.19 10.95 -2.89
N ILE A 198 2.28 9.87 -3.69
CA ILE A 198 2.34 8.50 -3.19
C ILE A 198 3.63 8.26 -2.41
N ALA A 199 4.77 8.71 -2.93
CA ALA A 199 6.08 8.63 -2.30
C ALA A 199 6.07 9.29 -0.93
N ALA A 200 5.50 10.50 -0.81
CA ALA A 200 5.44 11.22 0.45
C ALA A 200 4.82 10.38 1.58
N ARG A 201 3.74 9.64 1.28
CA ARG A 201 3.06 8.76 2.24
C ARG A 201 3.76 7.42 2.42
N PHE A 202 4.14 6.78 1.32
CA PHE A 202 4.88 5.51 1.37
C PHE A 202 6.19 5.64 2.17
N GLY A 203 6.85 6.79 2.08
CA GLY A 203 8.08 7.10 2.80
C GLY A 203 7.96 7.03 4.31
N ILE A 204 6.76 7.24 4.87
CA ILE A 204 6.52 7.11 6.31
C ILE A 204 6.76 5.65 6.72
N VAL A 205 6.08 4.72 6.06
CA VAL A 205 6.17 3.27 6.30
C VAL A 205 7.58 2.72 6.00
N VAL A 206 8.22 3.23 4.94
CA VAL A 206 9.60 2.86 4.62
C VAL A 206 10.58 3.34 5.69
N THR A 207 10.37 4.54 6.24
CA THR A 207 11.20 5.06 7.32
C THR A 207 11.00 4.26 8.60
N GLU A 208 9.77 3.87 8.94
CA GLU A 208 9.49 2.97 10.07
C GLU A 208 10.17 1.59 9.90
N LYS A 209 10.10 1.02 8.69
CA LYS A 209 10.82 -0.21 8.34
C LYS A 209 12.32 -0.06 8.56
N ALA A 210 12.90 1.02 8.03
CA ALA A 210 14.33 1.30 8.19
C ALA A 210 14.70 1.48 9.67
N ALA A 211 13.87 2.19 10.45
CA ALA A 211 14.08 2.40 11.88
C ALA A 211 14.08 1.08 12.67
N ALA A 212 13.16 0.17 12.34
CA ALA A 212 13.11 -1.15 12.95
C ALA A 212 14.35 -1.98 12.60
N GLN A 213 14.83 -1.93 11.36
CA GLN A 213 16.05 -2.63 10.93
C GLN A 213 17.33 -2.08 11.58
N MET A 214 17.31 -0.83 12.08
CA MET A 214 18.46 -0.21 12.78
C MET A 214 18.59 -0.63 14.25
N VAL A 215 17.59 -1.31 14.81
CA VAL A 215 17.68 -1.77 16.20
C VAL A 215 18.79 -2.83 16.29
N PRO A 216 19.87 -2.60 17.08
CA PRO A 216 21.13 -3.39 17.04
C PRO A 216 21.00 -4.90 17.35
N ILE A 217 19.83 -5.32 17.79
CA ILE A 217 19.54 -6.68 18.27
C ILE A 217 19.12 -7.59 17.10
N LEU A 218 18.96 -7.05 15.89
CA LEU A 218 18.18 -7.67 14.81
C LEU A 218 19.06 -8.06 13.61
N GLY A 219 19.58 -9.30 13.60
CA GLY A 219 20.29 -9.89 12.46
C GLY A 219 19.36 -10.40 11.34
N ALA A 220 19.81 -11.41 10.57
CA ALA A 220 19.08 -12.02 9.45
C ALA A 220 17.60 -12.35 9.72
N LEU A 221 17.34 -13.05 10.83
CA LEU A 221 15.99 -13.48 11.21
C LEU A 221 15.05 -12.29 11.40
N SER A 222 15.58 -11.22 11.97
CA SER A 222 14.82 -10.02 12.24
C SER A 222 14.60 -9.18 10.98
N GLY A 223 15.60 -9.10 10.10
CA GLY A 223 15.42 -8.51 8.76
C GLY A 223 14.32 -9.21 7.96
N ALA A 224 14.23 -10.54 8.07
CA ALA A 224 13.16 -11.35 7.49
C ALA A 224 11.79 -11.03 8.11
N LEU A 225 11.71 -10.97 9.44
CA LEU A 225 10.45 -10.67 10.16
C LEU A 225 9.95 -9.26 9.89
N VAL A 226 10.83 -8.25 9.88
CA VAL A 226 10.46 -6.88 9.51
C VAL A 226 9.87 -6.84 8.09
N ASN A 227 10.45 -7.59 7.15
CA ASN A 227 9.91 -7.69 5.80
C ASN A 227 8.56 -8.43 5.72
N ILE A 228 8.37 -9.48 6.53
CA ILE A 228 7.07 -10.15 6.67
C ILE A 228 6.01 -9.17 7.20
N ILE A 229 6.34 -8.37 8.22
CA ILE A 229 5.44 -7.36 8.78
C ILE A 229 5.12 -6.30 7.73
N PHE A 230 6.13 -5.84 6.98
CA PHE A 230 5.98 -4.84 5.92
C PHE A 230 5.05 -5.33 4.81
N ILE A 231 5.28 -6.53 4.29
CA ILE A 231 4.43 -7.05 3.23
C ILE A 231 3.02 -7.37 3.73
N GLN A 232 2.88 -7.90 4.96
CA GLN A 232 1.57 -8.16 5.56
C GLN A 232 0.76 -6.87 5.71
N HIS A 233 1.40 -5.78 6.13
CA HIS A 233 0.77 -4.46 6.23
C HIS A 233 0.15 -4.05 4.90
N PHE A 234 0.92 -4.07 3.81
CA PHE A 234 0.39 -3.69 2.49
C PHE A 234 -0.58 -4.72 1.90
N GLN A 235 -0.46 -6.00 2.22
CA GLN A 235 -1.45 -7.02 1.82
C GLN A 235 -2.82 -6.77 2.49
N ASP A 236 -2.84 -6.39 3.77
CA ASP A 236 -4.08 -6.06 4.47
C ASP A 236 -4.75 -4.81 3.88
N VAL A 237 -3.97 -3.76 3.62
CA VAL A 237 -4.45 -2.53 2.97
C VAL A 237 -4.93 -2.82 1.54
N ALA A 238 -4.19 -3.63 0.77
CA ALA A 238 -4.58 -4.02 -0.58
C ALA A 238 -5.92 -4.75 -0.58
N ARG A 239 -6.07 -5.76 0.28
CA ARG A 239 -7.30 -6.55 0.37
C ARG A 239 -8.49 -5.66 0.72
N ALA A 240 -8.31 -4.74 1.66
CA ALA A 240 -9.34 -3.80 2.03
C ALA A 240 -9.68 -2.83 0.88
N HIS A 241 -8.68 -2.23 0.23
CA HIS A 241 -8.89 -1.31 -0.89
C HIS A 241 -9.57 -1.99 -2.08
N PHE A 242 -9.15 -3.20 -2.45
CA PHE A 242 -9.75 -3.94 -3.56
C PHE A 242 -11.10 -4.57 -3.20
N THR A 243 -11.35 -4.87 -1.93
CA THR A 243 -12.70 -5.17 -1.44
C THR A 243 -13.63 -3.98 -1.65
N MET A 244 -13.21 -2.76 -1.29
CA MET A 244 -13.99 -1.55 -1.54
C MET A 244 -14.31 -1.40 -3.02
N ARG A 245 -13.31 -1.53 -3.90
CA ARG A 245 -13.51 -1.42 -5.36
C ARG A 245 -14.44 -2.52 -5.91
N ARG A 246 -14.33 -3.76 -5.43
CA ARG A 246 -15.24 -4.86 -5.79
C ARG A 246 -16.67 -4.57 -5.37
N LEU A 247 -16.87 -4.06 -4.14
CA LEU A 247 -18.18 -3.66 -3.64
C LEU A 247 -18.75 -2.49 -4.45
N GLU A 248 -17.94 -1.48 -4.77
CA GLU A 248 -18.34 -0.32 -5.57
C GLU A 248 -18.78 -0.74 -6.98
N ARG A 249 -18.10 -1.70 -7.61
CA ARG A 249 -18.53 -2.30 -8.88
C ARG A 249 -19.86 -3.04 -8.78
N LYS A 250 -20.08 -3.76 -7.68
CA LYS A 250 -21.28 -4.60 -7.48
C LYS A 250 -22.51 -3.78 -7.09
N TYR A 251 -22.33 -2.77 -6.25
CA TYR A 251 -23.42 -2.06 -5.57
C TYR A 251 -23.54 -0.58 -5.95
N GLY A 252 -22.55 -0.03 -6.66
CA GLY A 252 -22.42 1.39 -6.91
C GLY A 252 -21.67 2.12 -5.79
N PRO A 253 -20.92 3.19 -6.13
CA PRO A 253 -20.06 3.89 -5.19
C PRO A 253 -20.84 4.61 -4.07
N ASP A 254 -22.00 5.18 -4.38
CA ASP A 254 -22.79 5.95 -3.41
C ASP A 254 -23.32 5.09 -2.27
N LEU A 255 -23.78 3.88 -2.61
CA LEU A 255 -24.29 2.92 -1.64
C LEU A 255 -23.17 2.44 -0.70
N VAL A 256 -22.04 2.01 -1.27
CA VAL A 256 -20.90 1.54 -0.49
C VAL A 256 -20.36 2.63 0.43
N ARG A 257 -20.24 3.87 -0.08
CA ARG A 257 -19.80 5.01 0.73
C ARG A 257 -20.76 5.31 1.88
N ARG A 258 -22.07 5.29 1.64
CA ARG A 258 -23.07 5.50 2.70
C ARG A 258 -22.93 4.47 3.81
N GLU A 259 -22.78 3.19 3.46
CA GLU A 259 -22.60 2.13 4.46
C GLU A 259 -21.24 2.25 5.16
N TYR A 260 -20.19 2.67 4.45
CA TYR A 260 -18.87 2.96 5.03
C TYR A 260 -18.94 4.05 6.10
N ASP A 261 -19.67 5.14 5.83
CA ASP A 261 -19.84 6.26 6.76
C ASP A 261 -20.57 5.85 8.05
N ILE A 262 -21.37 4.77 8.04
CA ILE A 262 -22.00 4.24 9.26
C ILE A 262 -20.95 3.71 10.24
N PHE A 263 -19.91 3.02 9.74
CA PHE A 263 -18.80 2.56 10.58
C PHE A 263 -18.03 3.75 11.19
N SER A 264 -17.75 4.79 10.39
CA SER A 264 -17.13 6.04 10.88
C SER A 264 -17.94 6.73 11.97
N ARG A 265 -19.27 6.75 11.84
CA ARG A 265 -20.15 7.34 12.87
C ARG A 265 -20.23 6.49 14.13
N ALA A 266 -20.08 5.17 14.00
CA ALA A 266 -20.08 4.27 15.14
C ALA A 266 -18.80 4.40 15.97
N GLU A 267 -17.64 4.64 15.36
CA GLU A 267 -16.37 4.86 16.07
C GLU A 267 -16.29 6.21 16.80
N ARG A 268 -17.03 7.23 16.34
CA ARG A 268 -17.07 8.56 16.98
C ARG A 268 -18.00 8.66 18.20
N LYS A 269 -18.71 7.59 18.55
CA LYS A 269 -19.64 7.53 19.68
C LYS A 269 -19.04 6.77 20.85
#